data_AF-A0A024T882-F1
#
_entry.id   AF-A0A024T882-F1
#
_cell.length_a   1.000
_cell.length_b   1.000
_cell.length_c   1.000
_cell.angle_alpha   90.00
_cell.angle_beta   90.00
_cell.angle_gamma   90.00
#
_symmetry.space_group_name_H-M   'P 1'
#
loop_
_entity.id
_entity.type
_entity.pdbx_description
1 polymer ?
#
loop_
_entity_poly.entity_id
_entity_poly.type
_entity_poly.pdbx_seq_one_letter_code
_entity_poly.pdbx_strand_id
1 'polypeptide(L)'
;RYESTSSYDRKKTAAIARFSDEHKRWIVDFYCVNPNIFLDKCKKAFEVHFKTYISVSTIWRVIHAHGFTWKVFERRAMQVRQKDVQRFFDELA
;
A
#
# COMPACT_ATOMS: atom_id res chain seq x y z
N ARG A 1 -24.61 -37.01 -1.85
CA ARG A 1 -25.20 -35.67 -1.69
C ARG A 1 -24.40 -34.96 -0.58
N TYR A 2 -23.38 -34.20 -0.95
CA TYR A 2 -22.58 -33.38 -0.04
C TYR A 2 -22.08 -32.19 -0.87
N GLU A 3 -22.64 -31.00 -0.65
CA GLU A 3 -22.08 -29.75 -1.16
C GLU A 3 -21.51 -28.97 0.02
N SER A 4 -20.26 -29.28 0.31
CA SER A 4 -19.40 -28.55 1.23
C SER A 4 -18.81 -27.35 0.50
N THR A 5 -19.52 -26.22 0.44
CA THR A 5 -18.94 -24.98 -0.11
C THR A 5 -18.96 -23.88 0.95
N SER A 6 -17.90 -23.93 1.75
CA SER A 6 -17.26 -22.84 2.49
C SER A 6 -17.76 -21.44 2.13
N SER A 7 -18.70 -20.92 2.93
CA SER A 7 -19.29 -19.59 2.76
C SER A 7 -18.50 -18.53 3.56
N TYR A 8 -17.18 -18.47 3.35
CA TYR A 8 -16.31 -17.51 4.05
C TYR A 8 -15.56 -16.53 3.14
N ASP A 9 -15.67 -16.64 1.80
CA ASP A 9 -14.93 -15.79 0.87
C ASP A 9 -15.69 -14.56 0.35
N ARG A 10 -17.03 -14.57 0.34
CA ARG A 10 -17.82 -13.57 -0.38
C ARG A 10 -17.75 -12.13 0.18
N LYS A 11 -17.44 -11.96 1.47
CA LYS A 11 -17.39 -10.62 2.09
C LYS A 11 -16.10 -9.84 1.80
N LYS A 12 -15.00 -10.51 1.41
CA LYS A 12 -13.71 -9.84 1.17
C LYS A 12 -13.67 -9.10 -0.17
N THR A 13 -14.33 -9.65 -1.19
CA THR A 13 -14.31 -9.11 -2.57
C THR A 13 -15.06 -7.78 -2.72
N ALA A 14 -16.19 -7.61 -2.01
CA ALA A 14 -17.04 -6.42 -2.13
C ALA A 14 -16.34 -5.12 -1.71
N ALA A 15 -15.46 -5.16 -0.70
CA ALA A 15 -14.71 -3.99 -0.24
C ALA A 15 -13.60 -3.56 -1.22
N ILE A 16 -13.00 -4.52 -1.94
CA ILE A 16 -11.96 -4.25 -2.96
C ILE A 16 -12.60 -3.71 -4.24
N ALA A 17 -13.81 -4.17 -4.58
CA ALA A 17 -14.56 -3.72 -5.76
C ALA A 17 -15.00 -2.25 -5.68
N ARG A 18 -15.09 -1.66 -4.48
CA ARG A 18 -15.53 -0.26 -4.29
C ARG A 18 -14.52 0.76 -4.82
N PHE A 19 -13.24 0.40 -4.93
CA PHE A 19 -12.21 1.30 -5.45
C PHE A 19 -11.82 0.89 -6.86
N SER A 20 -11.88 1.84 -7.79
CA SER A 20 -11.37 1.68 -9.17
C SER A 20 -9.92 1.21 -9.17
N ASP A 21 -9.52 0.49 -10.21
CA ASP A 21 -8.13 0.04 -10.37
C ASP A 21 -7.15 1.20 -10.46
N GLU A 22 -7.61 2.38 -10.89
CA GLU A 22 -6.84 3.62 -10.84
C GLU A 22 -6.46 4.03 -9.40
N HIS A 23 -7.43 3.98 -8.47
CA HIS A 23 -7.18 4.25 -7.06
C HIS A 23 -6.14 3.28 -6.48
N LYS A 24 -6.21 2.01 -6.88
CA LYS A 24 -5.29 0.98 -6.40
C LYS A 24 -3.87 1.20 -6.89
N ARG A 25 -3.71 1.51 -8.19
CA ARG A 25 -2.42 1.84 -8.80
C ARG A 25 -1.81 3.07 -8.14
N TRP A 26 -2.60 4.12 -7.92
CA TRP A 26 -2.13 5.34 -7.26
C TRP A 26 -1.57 5.06 -5.86
N ILE A 27 -2.24 4.22 -5.06
CA ILE A 27 -1.76 3.83 -3.73
C ILE A 27 -0.40 3.13 -3.83
N VAL A 28 -0.25 2.21 -4.79
CA VAL A 28 1.00 1.49 -5.01
C VAL A 28 2.12 2.41 -5.46
N ASP A 29 1.85 3.29 -6.42
CA ASP A 29 2.85 4.25 -6.94
C ASP A 29 3.30 5.23 -5.87
N PHE A 30 2.35 5.74 -5.07
CA PHE A 30 2.65 6.61 -3.94
C PHE A 30 3.62 5.95 -2.94
N TYR A 31 3.44 4.65 -2.70
CA TYR A 31 4.30 3.85 -1.84
C TYR A 31 5.62 3.43 -2.50
N CYS A 32 5.67 3.34 -3.83
CA CYS A 32 6.92 3.15 -4.57
C CYS A 32 7.83 4.37 -4.45
N VAL A 33 7.26 5.57 -4.50
CA VAL A 33 7.99 6.83 -4.31
C VAL A 33 8.38 7.03 -2.85
N ASN A 34 7.49 6.69 -1.92
CA ASN A 34 7.70 6.92 -0.48
C ASN A 34 7.57 5.61 0.32
N PRO A 35 8.59 4.73 0.33
CA PRO A 35 8.48 3.42 0.98
C PRO A 35 8.38 3.50 2.51
N ASN A 36 8.79 4.62 3.11
CA ASN A 36 8.78 4.85 4.56
C ASN A 36 7.53 5.60 5.06
N ILE A 37 6.53 5.84 4.20
CA ILE A 37 5.38 6.67 4.59
C ILE A 37 4.38 5.89 5.45
N PHE A 38 3.93 6.51 6.54
CA PHE A 38 2.88 5.96 7.38
C PHE A 38 1.57 5.82 6.61
N LEU A 39 0.80 4.76 6.91
CA LEU A 39 -0.50 4.51 6.29
C LEU A 39 -1.49 5.67 6.50
N ASP A 40 -1.43 6.37 7.64
CA ASP A 40 -2.24 7.55 7.91
C ASP A 40 -1.90 8.73 6.99
N LYS A 41 -0.63 8.86 6.60
CA LYS A 41 -0.19 9.89 5.65
C LYS A 41 -0.63 9.52 4.24
N CYS A 42 -0.54 8.24 3.86
CA CYS A 42 -1.10 7.75 2.60
C CYS A 42 -2.61 7.99 2.53
N LYS A 43 -3.35 7.73 3.62
CA LYS A 43 -4.78 8.01 3.70
C LYS A 43 -5.07 9.48 3.47
N LYS A 44 -4.39 10.38 4.19
CA LYS A 44 -4.57 11.83 4.01
C LYS A 44 -4.26 12.28 2.59
N ALA A 45 -3.17 11.78 2.00
CA ALA A 45 -2.80 12.10 0.63
C ALA A 45 -3.86 11.59 -0.38
N PHE A 46 -4.38 10.38 -0.16
CA PHE A 46 -5.46 9.81 -0.97
C PHE A 46 -6.74 10.65 -0.89
N GLU A 47 -7.15 11.04 0.32
CA GLU A 47 -8.31 11.91 0.55
C GLU A 47 -8.14 13.27 -0.10
N VAL A 48 -6.94 13.85 -0.09
CA VAL A 48 -6.64 15.12 -0.77
C VAL A 48 -6.74 14.96 -2.29
N HIS A 49 -6.22 13.86 -2.84
CA HIS A 49 -6.13 13.61 -4.28
C HIS A 49 -7.48 13.24 -4.90
N PHE A 50 -8.19 12.27 -4.32
CA PHE A 50 -9.44 11.71 -4.87
C PHE A 50 -10.71 12.23 -4.19
N LYS A 51 -10.59 13.10 -3.17
CA LYS A 51 -11.71 13.62 -2.37
C LYS A 51 -12.62 12.52 -1.79
N THR A 52 -12.07 11.32 -1.63
CA THR A 52 -12.78 10.12 -1.24
C THR A 52 -12.17 9.55 0.03
N TYR A 53 -13.02 9.23 0.99
CA TYR A 53 -12.60 8.58 2.22
C TYR A 53 -12.15 7.14 1.95
N ILE A 54 -11.01 6.79 2.52
CA ILE A 54 -10.50 5.41 2.53
C ILE A 54 -10.05 5.05 3.95
N SER A 55 -10.35 3.83 4.38
CA SER A 55 -9.84 3.34 5.65
C SER A 55 -8.41 2.79 5.50
N VAL A 56 -7.60 2.95 6.54
CA VAL A 56 -6.21 2.43 6.59
C VAL A 56 -6.17 0.92 6.30
N SER A 57 -7.11 0.16 6.83
CA SER A 57 -7.24 -1.28 6.61
C SER A 57 -7.59 -1.62 5.15
N THR A 58 -8.26 -0.72 4.41
CA THR A 58 -8.50 -0.90 2.97
C THR A 58 -7.26 -0.62 2.15
N ILE A 59 -6.50 0.44 2.47
CA ILE A 59 -5.19 0.74 1.87
C ILE A 59 -4.28 -0.48 1.99
N TRP A 60 -4.17 -1.02 3.21
CA TRP A 60 -3.34 -2.20 3.46
C TRP A 60 -3.79 -3.41 2.63
N ARG A 61 -5.10 -3.64 2.49
CA ARG A 61 -5.64 -4.73 1.66
C ARG A 61 -5.32 -4.54 0.18
N VAL A 62 -5.42 -3.32 -0.34
CA VAL A 62 -5.07 -3.00 -1.74
C VAL A 62 -3.60 -3.27 -2.01
N ILE A 63 -2.73 -2.83 -1.10
CA ILE A 63 -1.29 -3.03 -1.16
C ILE A 63 -0.93 -4.52 -1.16
N HIS A 64 -1.53 -5.29 -0.25
CA HIS A 64 -1.34 -6.74 -0.18
C HIS A 64 -1.85 -7.46 -1.43
N ALA A 65 -3.00 -7.03 -1.98
CA ALA A 65 -3.55 -7.58 -3.21
C ALA A 65 -2.62 -7.35 -4.42
N HIS A 66 -1.84 -6.27 -4.41
CA HIS A 66 -0.82 -5.97 -5.43
C HIS A 66 0.54 -6.68 -5.20
N GLY A 67 0.64 -7.60 -4.23
CA GLY A 67 1.85 -8.38 -3.97
C GLY A 67 2.90 -7.66 -3.13
N PHE A 68 2.62 -6.44 -2.66
CA PHE A 68 3.49 -5.75 -1.73
C PHE A 68 3.25 -6.27 -0.32
N THR A 69 3.96 -7.34 0.02
CA THR A 69 3.99 -7.84 1.40
C THR A 69 4.77 -6.88 2.29
N TRP A 70 4.51 -6.90 3.59
CA TRP A 70 5.23 -6.10 4.59
C TRP A 70 6.77 -6.20 4.45
N LYS A 71 7.29 -7.40 4.13
CA LYS A 71 8.72 -7.61 3.85
C LYS A 71 9.27 -6.86 2.65
N VAL A 72 8.43 -6.56 1.66
CA VAL A 72 8.81 -5.75 0.49
C VAL A 72 8.93 -4.28 0.91
N PHE A 73 8.03 -3.81 1.78
CA PHE A 73 8.15 -2.46 2.37
C PHE A 73 9.39 -2.32 3.23
N GLU A 74 9.62 -3.25 4.15
CA GLU A 74 10.80 -3.21 5.02
C GLU A 74 12.10 -3.18 4.21
N ARG A 75 12.22 -4.02 3.17
CA ARG A 75 13.41 -4.02 2.30
C ARG A 75 13.57 -2.71 1.54
N ARG A 76 12.49 -2.14 0.99
CA ARG A 76 12.54 -0.85 0.30
C ARG A 76 12.87 0.31 1.24
N ALA A 77 12.30 0.29 2.45
CA ALA A 77 12.59 1.22 3.52
C ALA A 77 14.09 1.23 3.87
N MET A 78 14.67 0.04 4.09
CA MET A 78 16.10 -0.13 4.35
C MET A 78 16.95 0.36 3.18
N GLN A 79 16.59 -0.01 1.94
CA GLN A 79 17.35 0.39 0.75
C GLN A 79 17.36 1.91 0.54
N VAL A 80 16.25 2.61 0.80
CA VAL A 80 16.21 4.08 0.74
C VAL A 80 17.08 4.69 1.83
N ARG A 81 16.99 4.21 3.08
CA ARG A 81 17.87 4.72 4.16
C ARG A 81 19.35 4.52 3.84
N GLN A 82 19.72 3.37 3.27
CA GLN A 82 21.09 3.10 2.88
C GLN A 82 21.59 4.10 1.82
N LYS A 83 20.75 4.40 0.82
CA LYS A 83 21.06 5.42 -0.19
C LYS A 83 21.21 6.81 0.43
N ASP A 84 20.36 7.17 1.38
CA ASP A 84 20.43 8.47 2.05
C ASP A 84 21.72 8.62 2.86
N VAL A 85 22.14 7.57 3.56
CA VAL A 85 23.43 7.54 4.28
C VAL A 85 24.59 7.68 3.31
N GLN A 86 24.59 6.92 2.21
CA GLN A 86 25.65 7.00 1.21
C GLN A 86 25.75 8.40 0.60
N ARG A 87 24.60 8.98 0.21
CA ARG A 87 24.52 10.35 -0.30
C ARG A 87 25.09 11.37 0.69
N PHE A 88 24.78 11.22 1.98
CA PHE A 88 25.30 12.12 3.01
C PHE A 88 26.83 12.07 3.10
N PHE A 89 27.44 10.88 2.98
CA PHE A 89 28.90 10.75 2.95
C PHE A 89 29.51 11.32 1.66
N ASP A 90 28.87 11.10 0.51
CA ASP A 90 29.33 11.66 -0.78
C ASP A 90 29.24 13.20 -0.81
N GLU A 91 28.25 13.81 -0.15
CA GLU A 91 28.09 15.27 -0.07
C GLU A 91 29.05 15.94 0.94
N LEU A 92 29.68 15.16 1.84
CA LEU A 92 30.64 15.66 2.82
C LEU A 92 32.11 15.60 2.34
N ALA A 93 32.38 14.90 1.24
CA ALA A 93 33.71 14.76 0.63
C ALA A 93 34.02 15.87 -0.37
#